data_AF-A0A1Q3X0V8-F1
#
_entry.id   AF-A0A1Q3X0V8-F1
#
_cell.length_a   1.000
_cell.length_b   1.000
_cell.length_c   1.000
_cell.angle_alpha   90.00
_cell.angle_beta   90.00
_cell.angle_gamma   90.00
#
_symmetry.space_group_name_H-M   'P 1'
#
loop_
_entity.id
_entity.type
_entity.pdbx_description
1 polymer ?
#
loop_
_entity_poly.entity_id
_entity_poly.type
_entity_poly.pdbx_seq_one_letter_code
_entity_poly.pdbx_strand_id
1 'polypeptide(L)'
;MPAFRFCLLLLFTIPAFAQKPVPPGLHPDPAGALQTYRESLTRLRKEYPNQHKLPDLKFFLFGMGDRLKLIYRNGRLLNALTGNIEEQWRVKEELIVPSEYLVQLTLPDEQIIQIREDETGVWLLQSGKRPRLIPGTRSPVSLPRFASHPYGPILRVLHQEVLINVVNGRPLPNFLVYIKPWYRDAAMMAMVLKATENLHLIRDWIMAIRDPFDQNNQREVDNLGEVLFLVSLVSDKSHPVVPVVLDSARRFQKGGGILGKTDNVEHPVYQTKWLKYGLKSLAVPDPYSIPRQYDSYSSVFWLDYKLEYVPARSADEKQPDDNFANNPFFGWAEDHFYGQNANSAKRGMVGTIDYPLSWQQRDIDAHYPGETVLDRELVKQKLAFPHAWHAAEMFLLLKEL
;
A
#
# COMPACT_ATOMS: atom_id res chain seq x y z
N MET A 1 -68.17 -11.43 8.07
CA MET A 1 -67.28 -10.62 7.21
C MET A 1 -66.94 -9.31 7.92
N PRO A 2 -65.70 -9.10 8.38
CA PRO A 2 -65.18 -7.77 8.63
C PRO A 2 -63.96 -7.48 7.73
N ALA A 3 -63.97 -6.30 7.11
CA ALA A 3 -62.93 -5.82 6.20
C ALA A 3 -61.67 -5.38 6.97
N PHE A 4 -60.53 -6.00 6.67
CA PHE A 4 -59.23 -5.54 7.11
C PHE A 4 -58.77 -4.36 6.23
N ARG A 5 -58.63 -3.18 6.82
CA ARG A 5 -57.93 -2.04 6.22
C ARG A 5 -56.42 -2.24 6.37
N PHE A 6 -55.74 -2.49 5.26
CA PHE A 6 -54.28 -2.38 5.18
C PHE A 6 -53.90 -0.89 5.09
N CYS A 7 -53.31 -0.35 6.16
CA CYS A 7 -52.56 0.90 6.07
C CYS A 7 -51.18 0.60 5.48
N LEU A 8 -50.99 0.95 4.21
CA LEU A 8 -49.69 0.91 3.54
C LEU A 8 -48.86 2.11 4.04
N LEU A 9 -47.92 1.87 4.96
CA LEU A 9 -46.90 2.85 5.34
C LEU A 9 -45.82 2.87 4.25
N LEU A 10 -45.95 3.80 3.30
CA LEU A 10 -44.89 4.16 2.37
C LEU A 10 -43.81 4.94 3.14
N LEU A 11 -42.79 4.23 3.61
CA LEU A 11 -41.52 4.83 4.03
C LEU A 11 -40.82 5.33 2.76
N PHE A 12 -41.01 6.61 2.44
CA PHE A 12 -40.16 7.31 1.50
C PHE A 12 -38.76 7.42 2.12
N THR A 13 -37.85 6.53 1.71
CA THR A 13 -36.43 6.77 1.87
C THR A 13 -36.08 7.96 0.99
N ILE A 14 -35.98 9.14 1.59
CA ILE A 14 -35.39 10.31 0.95
C ILE A 14 -33.99 9.88 0.51
N PRO A 15 -33.66 9.89 -0.79
CA PRO A 15 -32.29 9.64 -1.22
C PRO A 15 -31.44 10.70 -0.53
N ALA A 16 -30.41 10.29 0.19
CA ALA A 16 -29.46 11.18 0.80
C ALA A 16 -28.88 12.08 -0.30
N PHE A 17 -29.50 13.25 -0.47
CA PHE A 17 -28.98 14.30 -1.32
C PHE A 17 -27.54 14.53 -0.90
N ALA A 18 -26.61 14.39 -1.85
CA ALA A 18 -25.19 14.58 -1.67
C ALA A 18 -24.93 15.88 -0.90
N GLN A 19 -24.72 15.76 0.41
CA GLN A 19 -24.32 16.90 1.23
C GLN A 19 -23.02 17.40 0.62
N LYS A 20 -22.95 18.72 0.34
CA LYS A 20 -21.68 19.31 -0.07
C LYS A 20 -20.67 19.00 1.04
N PRO A 21 -19.53 18.37 0.72
CA PRO A 21 -18.55 18.02 1.72
C PRO A 21 -18.12 19.28 2.45
N VAL A 22 -18.03 19.19 3.78
CA VAL A 22 -17.58 20.28 4.63
C VAL A 22 -16.10 20.50 4.34
N PRO A 23 -15.70 21.67 3.79
CA PRO A 23 -14.30 21.90 3.48
C PRO A 23 -13.45 21.93 4.76
N PRO A 24 -12.19 21.45 4.70
CA PRO A 24 -11.28 21.57 5.83
C PRO A 24 -10.89 23.04 6.06
N GLY A 25 -10.65 23.38 7.33
CA GLY A 25 -9.96 24.61 7.70
C GLY A 25 -8.44 24.49 7.56
N LEU A 26 -7.75 25.62 7.65
CA LEU A 26 -6.29 25.68 7.76
C LEU A 26 -5.84 24.86 8.99
N HIS A 27 -4.76 24.08 8.82
CA HIS A 27 -4.11 23.40 9.92
C HIS A 27 -3.42 24.45 10.82
N PRO A 28 -3.71 24.49 12.13
CA PRO A 28 -3.30 25.59 13.00
C PRO A 28 -1.82 25.57 13.37
N ASP A 29 -1.20 24.38 13.48
CA ASP A 29 0.22 24.24 13.83
C ASP A 29 0.93 23.15 13.00
N PRO A 30 1.25 23.43 11.72
CA PRO A 30 1.95 22.47 10.87
C PRO A 30 3.38 22.14 11.36
N ALA A 31 4.06 23.10 11.98
CA ALA A 31 5.42 22.91 12.46
C ALA A 31 5.49 21.94 13.65
N GLY A 32 4.57 22.08 14.63
CA GLY A 32 4.44 21.14 15.73
C GLY A 32 4.06 19.73 15.26
N ALA A 33 3.15 19.62 14.29
CA ALA A 33 2.78 18.32 13.70
C ALA A 33 3.98 17.64 13.00
N LEU A 34 4.79 18.39 12.26
CA LEU A 34 6.02 17.87 11.65
C LEU A 34 7.04 17.41 12.70
N GLN A 35 7.18 18.16 13.78
CA GLN A 35 8.08 17.80 14.88
C GLN A 35 7.65 16.48 15.53
N THR A 36 6.37 16.32 15.85
CA THR A 36 5.82 15.05 16.38
C THR A 36 6.08 13.87 15.44
N TYR A 37 5.90 14.08 14.12
CA TYR A 37 6.21 13.06 13.13
C TYR A 37 7.69 12.65 13.14
N ARG A 38 8.60 13.63 13.13
CA ARG A 38 10.05 13.40 13.16
C ARG A 38 10.52 12.70 14.44
N GLU A 39 9.91 13.01 15.57
CA GLU A 39 10.18 12.32 16.84
C GLU A 39 9.75 10.85 16.78
N SER A 40 8.58 10.57 16.19
CA SER A 40 8.11 9.20 15.95
C SER A 40 9.07 8.44 15.03
N LEU A 41 9.49 9.04 13.91
CA LEU A 41 10.49 8.44 13.00
C LEU A 41 11.84 8.20 13.67
N THR A 42 12.31 9.13 14.49
CA THR A 42 13.57 9.00 15.23
C THR A 42 13.52 7.80 16.18
N ARG A 43 12.37 7.59 16.84
CA ARG A 43 12.15 6.39 17.66
C ARG A 43 12.17 5.12 16.81
N LEU A 44 11.45 5.10 15.68
CA LEU A 44 11.43 3.94 14.78
C LEU A 44 12.84 3.58 14.29
N ARG A 45 13.64 4.56 13.85
CA ARG A 45 15.03 4.36 13.40
C ARG A 45 15.97 3.88 14.51
N LYS A 46 15.62 4.12 15.78
CA LYS A 46 16.36 3.59 16.94
C LYS A 46 15.98 2.13 17.22
N GLU A 47 14.71 1.79 17.06
CA GLU A 47 14.20 0.42 17.27
C GLU A 47 14.57 -0.52 16.11
N TYR A 48 14.64 0.00 14.88
CA TYR A 48 15.05 -0.70 13.68
C TYR A 48 16.38 -0.10 13.17
N PRO A 49 17.53 -0.64 13.63
CA PRO A 49 18.84 -0.02 13.38
C PRO A 49 19.34 -0.19 11.94
N ASN A 50 18.74 -1.09 11.15
CA ASN A 50 19.10 -1.25 9.74
C ASN A 50 18.55 -0.07 8.94
N GLN A 51 19.45 0.76 8.43
CA GLN A 51 19.09 1.97 7.69
C GLN A 51 19.57 1.92 6.24
N HIS A 52 18.79 2.53 5.36
CA HIS A 52 19.16 2.73 3.96
C HIS A 52 19.27 4.21 3.63
N LYS A 53 20.41 4.61 3.08
CA LYS A 53 20.63 5.99 2.68
C LYS A 53 19.89 6.27 1.38
N LEU A 54 18.88 7.13 1.47
CA LEU A 54 18.04 7.52 0.35
C LEU A 54 18.30 8.99 -0.05
N PRO A 55 18.09 9.37 -1.32
CA PRO A 55 18.24 10.76 -1.75
C PRO A 55 17.16 11.64 -1.11
N ASP A 56 17.57 12.74 -0.50
CA ASP A 56 16.66 13.73 0.10
C ASP A 56 16.04 14.60 -0.99
N LEU A 57 14.79 14.28 -1.34
CA LEU A 57 14.04 14.95 -2.39
C LEU A 57 12.87 15.71 -1.79
N LYS A 58 12.78 17.01 -2.10
CA LYS A 58 11.67 17.85 -1.65
C LYS A 58 10.48 17.75 -2.61
N PHE A 59 9.59 16.80 -2.35
CA PHE A 59 8.28 16.69 -3.00
C PHE A 59 7.24 16.09 -2.06
N PHE A 60 5.97 16.19 -2.42
CA PHE A 60 4.88 15.49 -1.73
C PHE A 60 3.85 14.97 -2.73
N LEU A 61 3.32 13.76 -2.51
CA LEU A 61 2.31 13.16 -3.38
C LEU A 61 0.92 13.35 -2.80
N PHE A 62 0.00 13.80 -3.64
CA PHE A 62 -1.42 13.90 -3.33
C PHE A 62 -2.24 13.04 -4.30
N GLY A 63 -3.45 12.66 -3.90
CA GLY A 63 -4.36 11.86 -4.72
C GLY A 63 -4.49 10.42 -4.24
N MET A 64 -4.67 10.24 -2.93
CA MET A 64 -4.95 8.95 -2.29
C MET A 64 -6.22 8.30 -2.84
N GLY A 65 -6.18 6.98 -3.08
CA GLY A 65 -7.29 6.24 -3.67
C GLY A 65 -7.46 6.56 -5.16
N ASP A 66 -8.66 6.46 -5.72
CA ASP A 66 -8.87 6.68 -7.16
C ASP A 66 -9.03 8.16 -7.55
N ARG A 67 -8.14 9.01 -7.02
CA ARG A 67 -8.10 10.45 -7.29
C ARG A 67 -7.08 10.77 -8.37
N LEU A 68 -7.22 11.95 -9.00
CA LEU A 68 -6.15 12.56 -9.78
C LEU A 68 -4.85 12.57 -8.96
N LYS A 69 -3.79 12.00 -9.53
CA LYS A 69 -2.46 11.93 -8.92
C LYS A 69 -1.75 13.25 -9.12
N LEU A 70 -1.26 13.82 -8.03
CA LEU A 70 -0.66 15.15 -7.99
C LEU A 70 0.68 15.12 -7.27
N ILE A 71 1.61 15.93 -7.75
CA ILE A 71 2.95 16.11 -7.16
C ILE A 71 3.10 17.57 -6.78
N TYR A 72 3.32 17.85 -5.51
CA TYR A 72 3.87 19.13 -5.09
C TYR A 72 5.39 19.10 -5.22
N ARG A 73 5.98 20.11 -5.87
CA ARG A 73 7.44 20.29 -5.94
C ARG A 73 7.81 21.74 -6.24
N ASN A 74 8.68 22.34 -5.43
CA ASN A 74 9.27 23.67 -5.67
C ASN A 74 8.23 24.74 -6.05
N GLY A 75 7.15 24.86 -5.28
CA GLY A 75 6.08 25.82 -5.53
C GLY A 75 5.18 25.50 -6.72
N ARG A 76 5.19 24.27 -7.23
CA ARG A 76 4.28 23.82 -8.30
C ARG A 76 3.47 22.62 -7.83
N LEU A 77 2.20 22.58 -8.22
CA LEU A 77 1.35 21.40 -8.13
C LEU A 77 1.19 20.85 -9.53
N LEU A 78 1.67 19.64 -9.77
CA LEU A 78 1.73 19.00 -11.07
C LEU A 78 0.77 17.81 -11.12
N ASN A 79 0.17 17.57 -12.26
CA ASN A 79 -0.46 16.30 -12.58
C ASN A 79 0.62 15.23 -12.78
N ALA A 80 0.62 14.19 -11.95
CA ALA A 80 1.69 13.20 -11.91
C ALA A 80 1.81 12.37 -13.20
N LEU A 81 0.69 12.17 -13.91
CA LEU A 81 0.64 11.31 -15.11
C LEU A 81 0.92 12.08 -16.40
N THR A 82 0.60 13.38 -16.43
CA THR A 82 0.77 14.21 -17.64
C THR A 82 1.93 15.21 -17.55
N GLY A 83 2.40 15.51 -16.34
CA GLY A 83 3.39 16.56 -16.07
C GLY A 83 2.83 17.99 -16.17
N ASN A 84 1.53 18.15 -16.45
CA ASN A 84 0.90 19.46 -16.54
C ASN A 84 0.94 20.20 -15.20
N ILE A 85 1.16 21.51 -15.24
CA ILE A 85 1.10 22.37 -14.06
C ILE A 85 -0.36 22.70 -13.78
N GLU A 86 -0.89 22.21 -12.66
CA GLU A 86 -2.24 22.53 -12.17
C GLU A 86 -2.23 23.88 -11.43
N GLU A 87 -1.18 24.14 -10.65
CA GLU A 87 -1.00 25.40 -9.91
C GLU A 87 0.48 25.76 -9.76
N GLN A 88 0.76 27.05 -9.62
CA GLN A 88 2.13 27.54 -9.42
C GLN A 88 2.15 28.79 -8.53
N TRP A 89 3.13 28.83 -7.64
CA TRP A 89 3.38 29.94 -6.72
C TRP A 89 4.85 30.34 -6.71
N ARG A 90 5.11 31.62 -6.45
CA ARG A 90 6.45 32.07 -6.04
C ARG A 90 6.56 31.87 -4.54
N VAL A 91 7.30 30.85 -4.13
CA VAL A 91 7.40 30.45 -2.72
C VAL A 91 8.62 31.08 -2.06
N LYS A 92 8.43 31.63 -0.86
CA LYS A 92 9.51 32.09 0.05
C LYS A 92 9.97 30.94 0.93
N GLU A 93 9.02 30.20 1.50
CA GLU A 93 9.27 29.05 2.37
C GLU A 93 8.20 27.98 2.15
N GLU A 94 8.60 26.71 2.25
CA GLU A 94 7.70 25.55 2.16
C GLU A 94 7.92 24.61 3.34
N LEU A 95 6.83 24.03 3.83
CA LEU A 95 6.82 23.03 4.89
C LEU A 95 5.93 21.86 4.48
N ILE A 96 6.53 20.69 4.33
CA ILE A 96 5.83 19.44 4.02
C ILE A 96 5.60 18.69 5.33
N VAL A 97 4.36 18.32 5.62
CA VAL A 97 3.95 17.59 6.83
C VAL A 97 3.27 16.29 6.39
N PRO A 98 4.05 15.21 6.15
CA PRO A 98 3.52 13.98 5.58
C PRO A 98 2.38 13.36 6.37
N SER A 99 2.49 13.33 7.71
CA SER A 99 1.48 12.78 8.59
C SER A 99 0.14 13.55 8.55
N GLU A 100 0.14 14.81 8.12
CA GLU A 100 -1.07 15.63 8.01
C GLU A 100 -1.56 15.77 6.56
N TYR A 101 -0.93 15.07 5.61
CA TYR A 101 -1.22 15.16 4.18
C TYR A 101 -1.26 16.62 3.72
N LEU A 102 -0.23 17.38 4.10
CA LEU A 102 -0.23 18.83 4.08
C LEU A 102 1.09 19.38 3.52
N VAL A 103 0.97 20.36 2.64
CA VAL A 103 2.06 21.26 2.26
C VAL A 103 1.64 22.69 2.59
N GLN A 104 2.39 23.38 3.45
CA GLN A 104 2.23 24.80 3.71
C GLN A 104 3.26 25.61 2.94
N LEU A 105 2.80 26.68 2.30
CA LEU A 105 3.61 27.64 1.56
C LEU A 105 3.47 29.01 2.23
N THR A 106 4.61 29.67 2.44
CA THR A 106 4.69 31.09 2.74
C THR A 106 5.14 31.81 1.48
N LEU A 107 4.35 32.78 1.02
CA LEU A 107 4.66 33.61 -0.13
C LEU A 107 5.50 34.84 0.27
N PRO A 108 6.12 35.57 -0.68
CA PRO A 108 6.92 36.77 -0.39
C PRO A 108 6.18 37.91 0.31
N ASP A 109 4.85 37.95 0.20
CA ASP A 109 3.97 38.91 0.88
C ASP A 109 3.47 38.40 2.25
N GLU A 110 4.12 37.36 2.79
CA GLU A 110 3.75 36.64 4.03
C GLU A 110 2.39 35.94 3.97
N GLN A 111 1.76 35.87 2.79
CA GLN A 111 0.52 35.13 2.62
C GLN A 111 0.76 33.62 2.77
N ILE A 112 -0.10 32.96 3.53
CA ILE A 112 -0.06 31.50 3.73
C ILE A 112 -1.03 30.80 2.78
N ILE A 113 -0.53 29.76 2.12
CA ILE A 113 -1.32 28.79 1.36
C ILE A 113 -1.09 27.40 1.96
N GLN A 114 -2.14 26.61 2.10
CA GLN A 114 -2.03 25.19 2.43
C GLN A 114 -2.68 24.34 1.35
N ILE A 115 -1.92 23.36 0.86
CA ILE A 115 -2.43 22.25 0.04
C ILE A 115 -2.65 21.09 1.00
N ARG A 116 -3.90 20.66 1.17
CA ARG A 116 -4.26 19.63 2.16
C ARG A 116 -5.16 18.58 1.55
N GLU A 117 -4.90 17.31 1.83
CA GLU A 117 -5.75 16.20 1.41
C GLU A 117 -6.51 15.59 2.60
N ASP A 118 -7.81 15.35 2.40
CA ASP A 118 -8.71 14.75 3.39
C ASP A 118 -9.53 13.59 2.79
N GLU A 119 -10.51 13.09 3.52
CA GLU A 119 -11.42 12.01 3.12
C GLU A 119 -12.23 12.36 1.86
N THR A 120 -12.35 13.64 1.48
CA THR A 120 -13.09 14.09 0.29
C THR A 120 -12.19 14.27 -0.93
N GLY A 121 -11.02 14.91 -0.77
CA GLY A 121 -10.12 15.20 -1.88
C GLY A 121 -8.98 16.16 -1.50
N VAL A 122 -8.37 16.78 -2.51
CA VAL A 122 -7.24 17.70 -2.34
C VAL A 122 -7.74 19.14 -2.38
N TRP A 123 -7.43 19.90 -1.35
CA TRP A 123 -7.91 21.26 -1.13
C TRP A 123 -6.78 22.27 -1.18
N LEU A 124 -7.09 23.44 -1.73
CA LEU A 124 -6.32 24.65 -1.58
C LEU A 124 -7.01 25.57 -0.59
N LEU A 125 -6.26 25.93 0.45
CA LEU A 125 -6.71 26.75 1.56
C LEU A 125 -5.84 28.00 1.61
N GLN A 126 -6.48 29.16 1.68
CA GLN A 126 -5.81 30.45 1.78
C GLN A 126 -6.61 31.35 2.72
N SER A 127 -5.92 32.06 3.61
CA SER A 127 -6.57 33.02 4.51
C SER A 127 -7.38 34.06 3.72
N GLY A 128 -8.60 34.35 4.16
CA GLY A 128 -9.51 35.29 3.51
C GLY A 128 -10.14 34.80 2.19
N LYS A 129 -9.82 33.60 1.71
CA LYS A 129 -10.46 33.00 0.53
C LYS A 129 -11.26 31.76 0.91
N ARG A 130 -12.27 31.45 0.09
CA ARG A 130 -13.04 30.22 0.24
C ARG A 130 -12.15 29.01 -0.09
N PRO A 131 -12.20 27.91 0.70
CA PRO A 131 -11.55 26.66 0.35
C PRO A 131 -11.93 26.18 -1.05
N ARG A 132 -10.95 25.74 -1.84
CA ARG A 132 -11.16 25.23 -3.20
C ARG A 132 -10.71 23.78 -3.30
N LEU A 133 -11.62 22.91 -3.73
CA LEU A 133 -11.30 21.53 -4.08
C LEU A 133 -10.64 21.49 -5.47
N ILE A 134 -9.53 20.78 -5.63
CA ILE A 134 -8.87 20.56 -6.91
C ILE A 134 -9.75 19.64 -7.78
N PRO A 135 -10.11 20.02 -9.03
CA PRO A 135 -10.87 19.16 -9.93
C PRO A 135 -10.21 17.79 -10.12
N GLY A 136 -11.02 16.74 -10.28
CA GLY A 136 -10.52 15.36 -10.43
C GLY A 136 -10.03 14.68 -9.14
N THR A 137 -10.05 15.37 -7.99
CA THR A 137 -9.62 14.78 -6.71
C THR A 137 -10.78 14.38 -5.79
N ARG A 138 -12.03 14.58 -6.24
CA ARG A 138 -13.23 14.20 -5.47
C ARG A 138 -13.45 12.69 -5.57
N SER A 139 -12.98 11.95 -4.58
CA SER A 139 -13.31 10.54 -4.38
C SER A 139 -13.18 10.22 -2.89
N PRO A 140 -14.20 9.62 -2.26
CA PRO A 140 -14.14 9.31 -0.83
C PRO A 140 -13.04 8.28 -0.52
N VAL A 141 -12.34 8.47 0.58
CA VAL A 141 -11.42 7.50 1.21
C VAL A 141 -11.56 7.63 2.72
N SER A 142 -11.27 6.57 3.48
CA SER A 142 -11.22 6.62 4.95
C SER A 142 -9.78 6.90 5.39
N LEU A 143 -9.53 7.90 6.25
CA LEU A 143 -8.19 8.33 6.67
C LEU A 143 -8.03 8.32 8.21
N PRO A 144 -8.03 7.14 8.86
CA PRO A 144 -7.89 7.03 10.31
C PRO A 144 -6.71 7.86 10.86
N ARG A 145 -6.94 8.54 12.00
CA ARG A 145 -5.93 9.37 12.65
C ARG A 145 -4.88 8.59 13.44
N PHE A 146 -5.21 7.35 13.86
CA PHE A 146 -4.37 6.52 14.73
C PHE A 146 -3.88 7.27 16.00
N ALA A 147 -4.71 8.16 16.54
CA ALA A 147 -4.29 9.13 17.56
C ALA A 147 -3.79 8.49 18.87
N SER A 148 -4.27 7.29 19.22
CA SER A 148 -3.86 6.55 20.41
C SER A 148 -2.65 5.63 20.18
N HIS A 149 -2.10 5.59 18.96
CA HIS A 149 -1.06 4.66 18.57
C HIS A 149 0.34 5.32 18.65
N PRO A 150 1.37 4.68 19.24
CA PRO A 150 2.72 5.25 19.35
C PRO A 150 3.33 5.60 17.98
N TYR A 151 3.01 4.79 16.97
CA TYR A 151 3.38 4.99 15.57
C TYR A 151 2.35 5.73 14.72
N GLY A 152 1.34 6.36 15.33
CA GLY A 152 0.22 6.98 14.62
C GLY A 152 0.62 7.88 13.44
N PRO A 153 1.53 8.85 13.61
CA PRO A 153 2.02 9.68 12.51
C PRO A 153 2.67 8.89 11.36
N ILE A 154 3.42 7.83 11.67
CA ILE A 154 4.06 6.96 10.68
C ILE A 154 3.03 6.11 9.94
N LEU A 155 2.07 5.54 10.67
CA LEU A 155 0.96 4.75 10.09
C LEU A 155 0.15 5.58 9.08
N ARG A 156 -0.04 6.88 9.33
CA ARG A 156 -0.68 7.78 8.37
C ARG A 156 0.11 7.90 7.07
N VAL A 157 1.43 8.06 7.16
CA VAL A 157 2.29 8.16 5.97
C VAL A 157 2.31 6.84 5.18
N LEU A 158 2.51 5.71 5.86
CA LEU A 158 2.49 4.40 5.19
C LEU A 158 1.13 4.09 4.56
N HIS A 159 0.03 4.48 5.21
CA HIS A 159 -1.31 4.36 4.64
C HIS A 159 -1.49 5.22 3.39
N GLN A 160 -0.98 6.45 3.39
CA GLN A 160 -0.95 7.32 2.20
C GLN A 160 -0.17 6.67 1.06
N GLU A 161 0.97 6.04 1.36
CA GLU A 161 1.83 5.38 0.37
C GLU A 161 1.20 4.11 -0.22
N VAL A 162 0.30 3.43 0.51
CA VAL A 162 -0.56 2.38 -0.06
C VAL A 162 -1.65 3.00 -0.94
N LEU A 163 -2.34 4.03 -0.46
CA LEU A 163 -3.48 4.63 -1.15
C LEU A 163 -3.10 5.36 -2.44
N ILE A 164 -1.95 6.04 -2.48
CA ILE A 164 -1.49 6.79 -3.66
C ILE A 164 -1.25 5.87 -4.86
N ASN A 165 -1.00 4.59 -4.60
CA ASN A 165 -0.74 3.57 -5.62
C ASN A 165 -2.01 2.88 -6.14
N VAL A 166 -3.20 3.35 -5.74
CA VAL A 166 -4.46 2.93 -6.36
C VAL A 166 -4.77 3.84 -7.55
N VAL A 167 -4.85 3.28 -8.76
CA VAL A 167 -5.13 4.01 -10.00
C VAL A 167 -6.24 3.34 -10.80
N ASN A 168 -7.33 4.05 -11.08
CA ASN A 168 -8.51 3.53 -11.76
C ASN A 168 -9.01 2.23 -11.11
N GLY A 169 -9.07 2.22 -9.77
CA GLY A 169 -9.43 1.08 -8.95
C GLY A 169 -8.42 -0.08 -8.93
N ARG A 170 -7.21 0.09 -9.50
CA ARG A 170 -6.17 -0.94 -9.58
C ARG A 170 -5.07 -0.72 -8.54
N PRO A 171 -4.70 -1.72 -7.73
CA PRO A 171 -3.60 -1.63 -6.77
C PRO A 171 -2.25 -1.88 -7.46
N LEU A 172 -1.51 -0.83 -7.78
CA LEU A 172 -0.20 -0.93 -8.42
C LEU A 172 0.92 -1.02 -7.37
N PRO A 173 2.06 -1.68 -7.64
CA PRO A 173 3.22 -1.63 -6.73
C PRO A 173 3.76 -0.21 -6.57
N ASN A 174 3.92 0.50 -7.69
CA ASN A 174 4.21 1.92 -7.78
C ASN A 174 3.57 2.47 -9.06
N PHE A 175 2.73 3.50 -8.95
CA PHE A 175 1.96 3.99 -10.10
C PHE A 175 2.77 4.72 -11.19
N LEU A 176 4.00 5.14 -10.90
CA LEU A 176 4.88 5.82 -11.85
C LEU A 176 5.67 4.83 -12.70
N VAL A 177 6.06 3.68 -12.14
CA VAL A 177 6.95 2.72 -12.83
C VAL A 177 6.28 1.40 -13.20
N TYR A 178 5.08 1.10 -12.68
CA TYR A 178 4.29 -0.07 -13.04
C TYR A 178 2.95 0.30 -13.66
N ILE A 179 2.57 -0.40 -14.73
CA ILE A 179 1.30 -0.19 -15.44
C ILE A 179 0.21 -1.22 -15.09
N LYS A 180 0.58 -2.30 -14.40
CA LYS A 180 -0.29 -3.42 -14.04
C LYS A 180 -0.12 -3.79 -12.55
N PRO A 181 -1.21 -4.18 -11.88
CA PRO A 181 -1.13 -4.80 -10.56
C PRO A 181 -0.37 -6.12 -10.59
N TRP A 182 0.34 -6.40 -9.50
CA TRP A 182 0.89 -7.71 -9.18
C TRP A 182 0.03 -8.32 -8.07
N TYR A 183 -0.33 -9.60 -8.17
CA TYR A 183 -1.23 -10.19 -7.18
C TYR A 183 -0.64 -10.25 -5.79
N ARG A 184 0.69 -10.42 -5.68
CA ARG A 184 1.43 -10.39 -4.42
C ARG A 184 1.32 -9.02 -3.73
N ASP A 185 1.70 -7.95 -4.43
CA ASP A 185 1.55 -6.57 -3.94
C ASP A 185 0.10 -6.23 -3.61
N ALA A 186 -0.82 -6.59 -4.52
CA ALA A 186 -2.25 -6.32 -4.35
C ALA A 186 -2.82 -7.03 -3.11
N ALA A 187 -2.40 -8.25 -2.81
CA ALA A 187 -2.82 -8.97 -1.61
C ALA A 187 -2.41 -8.24 -0.34
N MET A 188 -1.17 -7.75 -0.29
CA MET A 188 -0.64 -6.99 0.86
C MET A 188 -1.32 -5.63 1.00
N MET A 189 -1.51 -4.91 -0.11
CA MET A 189 -2.29 -3.67 -0.13
C MET A 189 -3.73 -3.93 0.35
N ALA A 190 -4.38 -5.00 -0.11
CA ALA A 190 -5.77 -5.30 0.24
C ALA A 190 -5.97 -5.55 1.75
N MET A 191 -4.96 -6.09 2.45
CA MET A 191 -4.99 -6.21 3.91
C MET A 191 -5.03 -4.84 4.59
N VAL A 192 -4.19 -3.90 4.16
CA VAL A 192 -4.19 -2.52 4.67
C VAL A 192 -5.50 -1.82 4.33
N LEU A 193 -5.97 -1.95 3.09
CA LEU A 193 -7.23 -1.35 2.65
C LEU A 193 -8.42 -1.92 3.43
N LYS A 194 -8.45 -3.21 3.73
CA LYS A 194 -9.47 -3.80 4.61
C LYS A 194 -9.36 -3.26 6.03
N ALA A 195 -8.15 -3.21 6.60
CA ALA A 195 -7.91 -2.73 7.96
C ALA A 195 -8.23 -1.24 8.17
N THR A 196 -8.33 -0.48 7.08
CA THR A 196 -8.59 0.97 7.06
C THR A 196 -9.92 1.33 6.39
N GLU A 197 -10.80 0.36 6.13
CA GLU A 197 -12.12 0.58 5.51
C GLU A 197 -12.09 1.13 4.07
N ASN A 198 -10.98 0.92 3.36
CA ASN A 198 -10.74 1.36 1.98
C ASN A 198 -10.82 0.23 0.94
N LEU A 199 -11.21 -1.00 1.31
CA LEU A 199 -11.30 -2.13 0.37
C LEU A 199 -12.21 -1.86 -0.84
N HIS A 200 -13.21 -1.01 -0.66
CA HIS A 200 -14.13 -0.58 -1.73
C HIS A 200 -13.40 0.01 -2.94
N LEU A 201 -12.20 0.60 -2.75
CA LEU A 201 -11.42 1.21 -3.82
C LEU A 201 -10.92 0.21 -4.88
N ILE A 202 -10.71 -1.06 -4.49
CA ILE A 202 -10.18 -2.10 -5.40
C ILE A 202 -11.17 -3.24 -5.62
N ARG A 203 -12.39 -3.13 -5.05
CA ARG A 203 -13.40 -4.19 -5.07
C ARG A 203 -13.73 -4.64 -6.48
N ASP A 204 -14.00 -3.69 -7.37
CA ASP A 204 -14.44 -3.99 -8.74
C ASP A 204 -13.30 -4.62 -9.56
N TRP A 205 -12.05 -4.23 -9.30
CA TRP A 205 -10.89 -4.89 -9.89
C TRP A 205 -10.78 -6.35 -9.45
N ILE A 206 -10.95 -6.66 -8.15
CA ILE A 206 -10.93 -8.05 -7.66
C ILE A 206 -12.08 -8.85 -8.30
N MET A 207 -13.29 -8.30 -8.35
CA MET A 207 -14.46 -8.95 -8.96
C MET A 207 -14.31 -9.19 -10.48
N ALA A 208 -13.38 -8.49 -11.13
CA ALA A 208 -13.07 -8.63 -12.54
C ALA A 208 -11.98 -9.68 -12.83
N ILE A 209 -11.31 -10.24 -11.81
CA ILE A 209 -10.27 -11.26 -12.00
C ILE A 209 -10.86 -12.51 -12.68
N ARG A 210 -10.27 -12.94 -13.78
CA ARG A 210 -10.67 -14.16 -14.53
C ARG A 210 -9.50 -15.09 -14.81
N ASP A 211 -8.29 -14.57 -14.82
CA ASP A 211 -7.05 -15.32 -14.93
C ASP A 211 -6.45 -15.49 -13.52
N PRO A 212 -6.04 -16.70 -13.11
CA PRO A 212 -5.38 -16.90 -11.83
C PRO A 212 -3.92 -16.42 -11.80
N PHE A 213 -3.37 -15.95 -12.92
CA PHE A 213 -2.02 -15.39 -13.02
C PHE A 213 -2.07 -13.94 -13.51
N ASP A 214 -1.31 -13.04 -12.89
CA ASP A 214 -1.24 -11.64 -13.34
C ASP A 214 -0.43 -11.49 -14.65
N GLN A 215 0.45 -12.46 -14.91
CA GLN A 215 1.32 -12.55 -16.08
C GLN A 215 2.12 -11.25 -16.31
N ASN A 216 2.57 -10.60 -15.23
CA ASN A 216 3.50 -9.48 -15.36
C ASN A 216 4.86 -9.97 -15.89
N ASN A 217 5.29 -11.15 -15.41
CA ASN A 217 6.48 -11.84 -15.89
C ASN A 217 6.13 -13.18 -16.54
N GLN A 218 5.80 -14.15 -15.70
CA GLN A 218 5.41 -15.50 -16.09
C GLN A 218 4.23 -15.96 -15.22
N ARG A 219 3.77 -17.19 -15.42
CA ARG A 219 2.79 -17.80 -14.54
C ARG A 219 3.46 -18.17 -13.22
N GLU A 220 3.32 -17.32 -12.22
CA GLU A 220 3.88 -17.54 -10.89
C GLU A 220 2.89 -18.32 -10.01
N VAL A 221 3.35 -19.37 -9.35
CA VAL A 221 2.44 -20.36 -8.73
C VAL A 221 1.84 -19.86 -7.41
N ASP A 222 2.49 -18.92 -6.74
CA ASP A 222 1.99 -18.22 -5.55
C ASP A 222 0.73 -17.40 -5.85
N ASN A 223 0.58 -16.87 -7.08
CA ASN A 223 -0.63 -16.15 -7.53
C ASN A 223 -1.93 -16.95 -7.28
N LEU A 224 -1.87 -18.29 -7.35
CA LEU A 224 -3.04 -19.14 -7.11
C LEU A 224 -3.64 -18.89 -5.72
N GLY A 225 -2.79 -18.79 -4.69
CA GLY A 225 -3.23 -18.51 -3.33
C GLY A 225 -3.62 -17.06 -3.11
N GLU A 226 -2.85 -16.14 -3.67
CA GLU A 226 -3.07 -14.69 -3.59
C GLU A 226 -4.43 -14.30 -4.20
N VAL A 227 -4.78 -14.85 -5.36
CA VAL A 227 -6.07 -14.61 -6.03
C VAL A 227 -7.24 -15.13 -5.19
N LEU A 228 -7.12 -16.34 -4.63
CA LEU A 228 -8.17 -16.88 -3.75
C LEU A 228 -8.35 -16.01 -2.50
N PHE A 229 -7.24 -15.55 -1.90
CA PHE A 229 -7.28 -14.63 -0.79
C PHE A 229 -7.96 -13.31 -1.19
N LEU A 230 -7.55 -12.67 -2.29
CA LEU A 230 -8.16 -11.44 -2.79
C LEU A 230 -9.68 -11.60 -2.99
N VAL A 231 -10.10 -12.67 -3.67
CA VAL A 231 -11.52 -12.98 -3.90
C VAL A 231 -12.27 -13.11 -2.58
N SER A 232 -11.68 -13.74 -1.56
CA SER A 232 -12.31 -13.90 -0.24
C SER A 232 -12.67 -12.60 0.46
N LEU A 233 -12.04 -11.48 0.06
CA LEU A 233 -12.29 -10.18 0.66
C LEU A 233 -13.59 -9.54 0.16
N VAL A 234 -14.08 -9.93 -1.02
CA VAL A 234 -15.19 -9.24 -1.71
C VAL A 234 -16.27 -10.18 -2.27
N SER A 235 -16.01 -11.48 -2.28
CA SER A 235 -16.85 -12.52 -2.85
C SER A 235 -16.64 -13.84 -2.09
N ASP A 236 -17.27 -14.90 -2.57
CA ASP A 236 -17.10 -16.26 -2.07
C ASP A 236 -16.57 -17.22 -3.16
N LYS A 237 -16.59 -18.52 -2.83
CA LYS A 237 -16.15 -19.62 -3.70
C LYS A 237 -16.90 -19.75 -5.04
N SER A 238 -18.02 -19.03 -5.24
CA SER A 238 -18.75 -18.98 -6.51
C SER A 238 -18.12 -18.08 -7.56
N HIS A 239 -17.12 -17.27 -7.19
CA HIS A 239 -16.45 -16.37 -8.11
C HIS A 239 -15.82 -17.15 -9.30
N PRO A 240 -15.96 -16.68 -10.55
CA PRO A 240 -15.56 -17.45 -11.75
C PRO A 240 -14.08 -17.86 -11.81
N VAL A 241 -13.18 -17.12 -11.17
CA VAL A 241 -11.75 -17.48 -11.15
C VAL A 241 -11.46 -18.69 -10.24
N VAL A 242 -12.30 -18.94 -9.23
CA VAL A 242 -12.05 -20.00 -8.22
C VAL A 242 -11.91 -21.38 -8.89
N PRO A 243 -12.84 -21.87 -9.73
CA PRO A 243 -12.64 -23.14 -10.42
C PRO A 243 -11.38 -23.16 -11.30
N VAL A 244 -11.00 -22.03 -11.91
CA VAL A 244 -9.80 -21.91 -12.76
C VAL A 244 -8.52 -22.01 -11.92
N VAL A 245 -8.50 -21.41 -10.73
CA VAL A 245 -7.42 -21.59 -9.75
C VAL A 245 -7.30 -23.06 -9.34
N LEU A 246 -8.41 -23.71 -8.98
CA LEU A 246 -8.40 -25.11 -8.54
C LEU A 246 -7.93 -26.06 -9.65
N ASP A 247 -8.35 -25.83 -10.89
CA ASP A 247 -7.83 -26.55 -12.06
C ASP A 247 -6.33 -26.34 -12.26
N SER A 248 -5.86 -25.10 -12.08
CA SER A 248 -4.44 -24.76 -12.22
C SER A 248 -3.61 -25.39 -11.12
N ALA A 249 -4.07 -25.33 -9.85
CA ALA A 249 -3.40 -25.94 -8.71
C ALA A 249 -3.21 -27.45 -8.88
N ARG A 250 -4.18 -28.16 -9.48
CA ARG A 250 -4.03 -29.58 -9.84
C ARG A 250 -2.91 -29.83 -10.85
N ARG A 251 -2.69 -28.93 -11.80
CA ARG A 251 -1.63 -29.08 -12.83
C ARG A 251 -0.24 -28.82 -12.27
N PHE A 252 -0.14 -27.97 -11.24
CA PHE A 252 1.11 -27.71 -10.53
C PHE A 252 1.34 -28.64 -9.33
N GLN A 253 0.44 -29.59 -9.08
CA GLN A 253 0.57 -30.50 -7.96
C GLN A 253 1.80 -31.40 -8.12
N LYS A 254 2.66 -31.41 -7.11
CA LYS A 254 3.83 -32.31 -7.04
C LYS A 254 4.01 -32.79 -5.60
N GLY A 255 3.95 -34.12 -5.43
CA GLY A 255 3.85 -34.71 -4.10
C GLY A 255 2.57 -34.24 -3.40
N GLY A 256 2.68 -33.81 -2.15
CA GLY A 256 1.55 -33.26 -1.39
C GLY A 256 1.32 -31.76 -1.55
N GLY A 257 2.21 -31.02 -2.22
CA GLY A 257 2.10 -29.56 -2.40
C GLY A 257 1.96 -29.16 -3.86
N ILE A 258 2.20 -27.88 -4.15
CA ILE A 258 2.34 -27.35 -5.52
C ILE A 258 3.78 -26.93 -5.77
N LEU A 259 4.21 -27.03 -7.03
CA LEU A 259 5.55 -26.60 -7.47
C LEU A 259 5.48 -25.92 -8.83
N GLY A 260 6.01 -24.70 -8.89
CA GLY A 260 6.47 -24.04 -10.11
C GLY A 260 7.38 -22.88 -9.75
N LYS A 261 7.36 -21.80 -10.53
CA LYS A 261 8.24 -20.65 -10.32
C LYS A 261 7.54 -19.49 -9.62
N THR A 262 8.32 -18.74 -8.84
CA THR A 262 8.05 -17.43 -8.22
C THR A 262 9.39 -16.70 -8.29
N ASP A 263 9.43 -15.52 -8.91
CA ASP A 263 10.68 -14.78 -9.16
C ASP A 263 11.75 -15.62 -9.87
N ASN A 264 11.30 -16.43 -10.85
CA ASN A 264 12.11 -17.36 -11.65
C ASN A 264 12.71 -18.55 -10.89
N VAL A 265 12.45 -18.70 -9.60
CA VAL A 265 12.97 -19.77 -8.74
C VAL A 265 11.83 -20.62 -8.18
N GLU A 266 12.13 -21.87 -7.84
CA GLU A 266 11.16 -22.77 -7.22
C GLU A 266 11.04 -22.49 -5.72
N HIS A 267 9.82 -22.17 -5.27
CA HIS A 267 9.49 -21.88 -3.87
C HIS A 267 8.30 -22.72 -3.37
N PRO A 268 8.41 -24.06 -3.33
CA PRO A 268 7.26 -24.93 -3.08
C PRO A 268 6.63 -24.79 -1.69
N VAL A 269 7.39 -24.37 -0.67
CA VAL A 269 6.84 -24.12 0.68
C VAL A 269 6.03 -22.84 0.66
N TYR A 270 6.59 -21.76 0.12
CA TYR A 270 5.92 -20.47 -0.01
C TYR A 270 4.66 -20.55 -0.86
N GLN A 271 4.76 -21.13 -2.05
CA GLN A 271 3.64 -21.32 -2.99
C GLN A 271 2.52 -22.14 -2.35
N THR A 272 2.86 -23.25 -1.68
CA THR A 272 1.87 -24.09 -1.00
C THR A 272 1.22 -23.37 0.19
N LYS A 273 1.97 -22.57 0.96
CA LYS A 273 1.41 -21.75 2.06
C LYS A 273 0.37 -20.75 1.55
N TRP A 274 0.69 -20.02 0.49
CA TRP A 274 -0.26 -19.11 -0.15
C TRP A 274 -1.52 -19.84 -0.61
N LEU A 275 -1.38 -20.96 -1.33
CA LEU A 275 -2.53 -21.72 -1.81
C LEU A 275 -3.43 -22.18 -0.64
N LYS A 276 -2.85 -22.78 0.39
CA LYS A 276 -3.59 -23.23 1.58
C LYS A 276 -4.32 -22.08 2.27
N TYR A 277 -3.65 -20.93 2.42
CA TYR A 277 -4.25 -19.74 3.01
C TYR A 277 -5.41 -19.17 2.19
N GLY A 278 -5.27 -19.15 0.86
CA GLY A 278 -6.33 -18.77 -0.06
C GLY A 278 -7.54 -19.72 0.00
N LEU A 279 -7.30 -21.03 -0.01
CA LEU A 279 -8.35 -22.06 0.14
C LEU A 279 -9.10 -21.92 1.46
N LYS A 280 -8.35 -21.76 2.56
CA LYS A 280 -8.90 -21.53 3.92
C LYS A 280 -9.78 -20.29 3.95
N SER A 281 -9.32 -19.19 3.36
CA SER A 281 -10.05 -17.91 3.34
C SER A 281 -11.40 -17.99 2.61
N LEU A 282 -11.55 -18.91 1.65
CA LEU A 282 -12.80 -19.17 0.92
C LEU A 282 -13.60 -20.38 1.41
N ALA A 283 -13.18 -21.00 2.51
CA ALA A 283 -13.74 -22.27 3.00
C ALA A 283 -13.83 -23.35 1.89
N VAL A 284 -12.80 -23.42 1.05
CA VAL A 284 -12.62 -24.47 0.04
C VAL A 284 -11.82 -25.61 0.67
N PRO A 285 -12.17 -26.89 0.41
CA PRO A 285 -11.40 -28.02 0.92
C PRO A 285 -9.91 -27.94 0.53
N ASP A 286 -9.05 -28.24 1.50
CA ASP A 286 -7.60 -28.17 1.36
C ASP A 286 -7.00 -29.57 1.37
N PRO A 287 -6.66 -30.15 0.20
CA PRO A 287 -6.01 -31.46 0.10
C PRO A 287 -4.47 -31.39 0.18
N TYR A 288 -3.88 -30.20 0.38
CA TYR A 288 -2.44 -29.99 0.22
C TYR A 288 -1.70 -30.04 1.56
N SER A 289 -0.45 -30.52 1.53
CA SER A 289 0.47 -30.53 2.65
C SER A 289 1.68 -29.66 2.35
N ILE A 290 2.10 -28.82 3.30
CA ILE A 290 3.29 -27.98 3.15
C ILE A 290 4.55 -28.88 3.06
N PRO A 291 5.36 -28.77 2.00
CA PRO A 291 6.59 -29.55 1.86
C PRO A 291 7.56 -29.33 3.02
N ARG A 292 8.22 -30.40 3.48
CA ARG A 292 9.24 -30.34 4.55
C ARG A 292 10.64 -30.13 3.98
N GLN A 293 10.85 -28.99 3.35
CA GLN A 293 12.16 -28.61 2.79
C GLN A 293 12.48 -27.14 3.08
N TYR A 294 13.75 -26.78 2.92
CA TYR A 294 14.15 -25.38 2.98
C TYR A 294 13.57 -24.62 1.78
N ASP A 295 13.14 -23.39 2.04
CA ASP A 295 12.62 -22.44 1.07
C ASP A 295 12.88 -21.04 1.61
N SER A 296 13.67 -20.24 0.88
CA SER A 296 14.06 -18.90 1.32
C SER A 296 12.88 -17.93 1.39
N TYR A 297 11.75 -18.22 0.73
CA TYR A 297 10.55 -17.39 0.81
C TYR A 297 9.59 -17.85 1.92
N SER A 298 9.87 -18.97 2.59
CA SER A 298 8.99 -19.45 3.66
C SER A 298 8.84 -18.43 4.80
N SER A 299 9.87 -17.63 5.09
CA SER A 299 9.84 -16.60 6.15
C SER A 299 9.18 -15.29 5.73
N VAL A 300 8.95 -15.08 4.43
CA VAL A 300 8.22 -13.90 3.96
C VAL A 300 6.71 -14.13 3.94
N PHE A 301 6.25 -15.37 4.15
CA PHE A 301 4.85 -15.70 4.40
C PHE A 301 4.56 -15.78 5.90
N TRP A 302 4.01 -14.72 6.49
CA TRP A 302 3.74 -14.62 7.93
C TRP A 302 2.26 -14.73 8.30
N LEU A 303 1.35 -14.79 7.33
CA LEU A 303 -0.11 -14.71 7.57
C LEU A 303 -0.67 -15.93 8.32
N ASP A 304 -0.02 -17.09 8.16
CA ASP A 304 -0.35 -18.36 8.80
C ASP A 304 0.87 -19.31 8.70
N TYR A 305 0.78 -20.52 9.25
CA TYR A 305 1.76 -21.60 9.04
C TYR A 305 3.22 -21.23 9.42
N LYS A 306 3.39 -20.31 10.39
CA LYS A 306 4.72 -19.86 10.85
C LYS A 306 5.59 -20.98 11.44
N LEU A 307 4.98 -22.07 11.91
CA LEU A 307 5.68 -23.23 12.48
C LEU A 307 6.00 -24.31 11.42
N GLU A 308 5.44 -24.22 10.22
CA GLU A 308 5.64 -25.19 9.15
C GLU A 308 6.74 -24.69 8.20
N TYR A 309 7.99 -24.72 8.65
CA TYR A 309 9.16 -24.36 7.85
C TYR A 309 10.39 -25.16 8.26
N VAL A 310 11.36 -25.27 7.35
CA VAL A 310 12.71 -25.77 7.65
C VAL A 310 13.65 -24.55 7.70
N PRO A 311 14.37 -24.30 8.81
CA PRO A 311 15.31 -23.19 8.88
C PRO A 311 16.49 -23.39 7.92
N ALA A 312 17.10 -22.28 7.50
CA ALA A 312 18.36 -22.28 6.77
C ALA A 312 19.46 -23.03 7.57
N ARG A 313 20.38 -23.67 6.87
CA ARG A 313 21.44 -24.48 7.50
C ARG A 313 22.60 -23.65 8.02
N SER A 314 22.82 -22.45 7.48
CA SER A 314 23.85 -21.52 7.96
C SER A 314 23.37 -20.06 7.92
N ALA A 315 24.08 -19.20 8.65
CA ALA A 315 23.86 -17.74 8.61
C ALA A 315 24.23 -17.13 7.24
N ASP A 316 25.10 -17.78 6.47
CA ASP A 316 25.54 -17.33 5.15
C ASP A 316 24.46 -17.50 4.07
N GLU A 317 23.50 -18.42 4.27
CA GLU A 317 22.29 -18.53 3.43
C GLU A 317 21.26 -17.40 3.69
N LYS A 318 21.51 -16.56 4.70
CA LYS A 318 20.57 -15.57 5.24
C LYS A 318 21.15 -14.17 5.42
N GLN A 319 22.36 -13.89 4.94
CA GLN A 319 22.86 -12.52 5.04
C GLN A 319 21.92 -11.60 4.24
N PRO A 320 21.52 -10.44 4.79
CA PRO A 320 20.87 -9.41 3.99
C PRO A 320 21.88 -8.97 2.94
N ASP A 321 21.77 -9.58 1.76
CA ASP A 321 22.46 -9.17 0.56
C ASP A 321 21.89 -7.84 0.06
N ASP A 322 22.48 -7.30 -1.00
CA ASP A 322 21.94 -6.11 -1.69
C ASP A 322 20.45 -6.26 -2.06
N ASN A 323 19.90 -7.48 -2.08
CA ASN A 323 18.49 -7.74 -2.37
C ASN A 323 17.57 -7.18 -1.29
N PHE A 324 17.92 -7.20 0.01
CA PHE A 324 17.08 -6.62 1.06
C PHE A 324 17.08 -5.08 1.03
N ALA A 325 18.19 -4.46 0.64
CA ALA A 325 18.23 -3.01 0.46
C ALA A 325 17.38 -2.57 -0.75
N ASN A 326 17.37 -3.39 -1.80
CA ASN A 326 16.58 -3.16 -3.01
C ASN A 326 15.09 -3.50 -2.83
N ASN A 327 14.78 -4.52 -2.02
CA ASN A 327 13.45 -5.06 -1.76
C ASN A 327 13.17 -5.11 -0.24
N PRO A 328 13.09 -3.95 0.42
CA PRO A 328 13.02 -3.85 1.89
C PRO A 328 11.79 -4.51 2.51
N PHE A 329 10.72 -4.73 1.74
CA PHE A 329 9.53 -5.47 2.19
C PHE A 329 9.86 -6.88 2.71
N PHE A 330 10.89 -7.55 2.20
CA PHE A 330 11.29 -8.87 2.70
C PHE A 330 11.76 -8.82 4.16
N GLY A 331 12.53 -7.80 4.54
CA GLY A 331 13.00 -7.63 5.93
C GLY A 331 11.84 -7.41 6.90
N TRP A 332 10.84 -6.63 6.49
CA TRP A 332 9.63 -6.40 7.28
C TRP A 332 8.74 -7.65 7.38
N ALA A 333 8.60 -8.40 6.30
CA ALA A 333 7.89 -9.69 6.30
C ALA A 333 8.58 -10.72 7.22
N GLU A 334 9.90 -10.77 7.23
CA GLU A 334 10.64 -11.63 8.16
C GLU A 334 10.49 -11.19 9.63
N ASP A 335 10.36 -9.89 9.90
CA ASP A 335 10.07 -9.40 11.24
C ASP A 335 8.67 -9.78 11.71
N HIS A 336 7.66 -9.82 10.82
CA HIS A 336 6.36 -10.42 11.14
C HIS A 336 6.46 -11.92 11.46
N PHE A 337 7.30 -12.64 10.73
CA PHE A 337 7.46 -14.08 10.86
C PHE A 337 8.19 -14.47 12.14
N TYR A 338 9.35 -13.85 12.40
CA TYR A 338 10.24 -14.15 13.51
C TYR A 338 10.00 -13.29 14.77
N GLY A 339 9.28 -12.17 14.66
CA GLY A 339 9.13 -11.15 15.70
C GLY A 339 8.23 -11.51 16.89
N GLN A 340 7.93 -12.79 17.11
CA GLN A 340 7.13 -13.25 18.25
C GLN A 340 7.86 -13.15 19.61
N ASN A 341 9.16 -12.83 19.62
CA ASN A 341 9.97 -12.68 20.82
C ASN A 341 10.61 -11.28 20.84
N ALA A 342 10.59 -10.63 22.00
CA ALA A 342 11.22 -9.32 22.22
C ALA A 342 12.73 -9.30 21.91
N ASN A 343 13.39 -10.46 21.94
CA ASN A 343 14.81 -10.61 21.62
C ASN A 343 15.10 -10.95 20.15
N SER A 344 14.06 -11.05 19.29
CA SER A 344 14.26 -11.31 17.87
C SER A 344 14.98 -10.15 17.21
N ALA A 345 16.03 -10.46 16.44
CA ALA A 345 16.73 -9.47 15.62
C ALA A 345 15.74 -8.79 14.66
N LYS A 346 15.75 -7.47 14.64
CA LYS A 346 14.97 -6.64 13.71
C LYS A 346 15.69 -6.55 12.37
N ARG A 347 15.00 -6.93 11.30
CA ARG A 347 15.52 -7.00 9.93
C ARG A 347 14.98 -5.89 9.05
N GLY A 348 13.78 -5.40 9.36
CA GLY A 348 13.12 -4.29 8.67
C GLY A 348 14.06 -3.10 8.52
N MET A 349 14.07 -2.54 7.32
CA MET A 349 14.95 -1.45 6.94
C MET A 349 14.18 -0.14 6.93
N VAL A 350 14.76 0.91 7.53
CA VAL A 350 14.16 2.24 7.58
C VAL A 350 15.01 3.23 6.77
N GLY A 351 14.37 4.01 5.90
CA GLY A 351 15.02 5.06 5.13
C GLY A 351 15.57 6.21 5.98
N THR A 352 16.64 6.86 5.51
CA THR A 352 17.21 8.06 6.17
C THR A 352 16.43 9.35 5.93
N ILE A 353 15.47 9.35 5.00
CA ILE A 353 14.65 10.51 4.65
C ILE A 353 13.30 10.47 5.37
N ASP A 354 12.66 11.62 5.52
CA ASP A 354 11.38 11.74 6.21
C ASP A 354 10.18 11.46 5.28
N TYR A 355 10.35 11.44 3.95
CA TYR A 355 9.28 11.08 3.00
C TYR A 355 9.86 10.88 1.58
N PRO A 356 9.37 9.89 0.81
CA PRO A 356 8.55 8.74 1.23
C PRO A 356 9.31 7.77 2.16
N LEU A 357 8.58 6.91 2.86
CA LEU A 357 9.13 5.91 3.78
C LEU A 357 9.37 4.55 3.12
N SER A 358 8.57 4.20 2.12
CA SER A 358 8.68 2.94 1.38
C SER A 358 9.33 3.14 0.01
N TRP A 359 10.01 2.11 -0.49
CA TRP A 359 10.73 2.12 -1.76
C TRP A 359 10.97 0.72 -2.29
N GLN A 360 11.38 0.67 -3.56
CA GLN A 360 12.00 -0.47 -4.21
C GLN A 360 13.11 0.02 -5.14
N GLN A 361 14.17 -0.75 -5.32
CA GLN A 361 15.31 -0.36 -6.15
C GLN A 361 15.77 -1.49 -7.08
N ARG A 362 16.25 -1.14 -8.28
CA ARG A 362 16.86 -2.04 -9.28
C ARG A 362 16.02 -3.25 -9.71
N ASP A 363 14.71 -3.17 -9.55
CA ASP A 363 13.77 -4.13 -10.11
C ASP A 363 13.84 -4.10 -11.65
N ILE A 364 13.83 -5.29 -12.27
CA ILE A 364 14.00 -5.39 -13.73
C ILE A 364 12.71 -5.07 -14.50
N ASP A 365 11.56 -5.21 -13.84
CA ASP A 365 10.24 -5.04 -14.45
C ASP A 365 9.70 -3.62 -14.26
N ALA A 366 10.35 -2.81 -13.41
CA ALA A 366 10.05 -1.39 -13.22
C ALA A 366 10.47 -0.51 -14.41
N HIS A 367 9.54 0.31 -14.91
CA HIS A 367 9.82 1.35 -15.89
C HIS A 367 10.29 2.67 -15.24
N TYR A 368 11.52 2.68 -14.75
CA TYR A 368 12.12 3.85 -14.07
C TYR A 368 12.05 5.21 -14.78
N PRO A 369 11.99 5.33 -16.12
CA PRO A 369 11.77 6.63 -16.75
C PRO A 369 10.50 7.36 -16.27
N GLY A 370 9.50 6.66 -15.71
CA GLY A 370 8.34 7.27 -15.07
C GLY A 370 8.67 8.16 -13.87
N GLU A 371 9.79 7.91 -13.18
CA GLU A 371 10.25 8.70 -12.03
C GLU A 371 10.83 10.08 -12.43
N THR A 372 11.01 10.35 -13.73
CA THR A 372 11.56 11.63 -14.22
C THR A 372 10.74 12.83 -13.74
N VAL A 373 9.44 12.65 -13.52
CA VAL A 373 8.54 13.69 -12.99
C VAL A 373 8.90 14.07 -11.54
N LEU A 374 9.45 13.14 -10.77
CA LEU A 374 9.90 13.36 -9.39
C LEU A 374 11.35 13.84 -9.34
N ASP A 375 12.30 13.10 -9.89
CA ASP A 375 13.70 13.53 -10.02
C ASP A 375 14.50 12.62 -10.98
N ARG A 376 15.47 13.18 -11.71
CA ARG A 376 16.34 12.41 -12.60
C ARG A 376 17.31 11.52 -11.84
N GLU A 377 17.67 11.86 -10.60
CA GLU A 377 18.53 11.02 -9.75
C GLU A 377 17.86 9.70 -9.39
N LEU A 378 16.52 9.67 -9.25
CA LEU A 378 15.77 8.43 -9.02
C LEU A 378 15.91 7.47 -10.21
N VAL A 379 15.80 7.99 -11.43
CA VAL A 379 15.98 7.21 -12.66
C VAL A 379 17.40 6.62 -12.73
N LYS A 380 18.43 7.43 -12.41
CA LYS A 380 19.83 6.98 -12.42
C LYS A 380 20.09 5.90 -11.39
N GLN A 381 19.48 6.02 -10.21
CA GLN A 381 19.63 5.06 -9.12
C GLN A 381 18.73 3.83 -9.28
N LYS A 382 17.83 3.83 -10.28
CA LYS A 382 16.77 2.83 -10.44
C LYS A 382 15.96 2.69 -9.15
N LEU A 383 15.51 3.80 -8.59
CA LEU A 383 14.84 3.88 -7.29
C LEU A 383 13.41 4.36 -7.50
N ALA A 384 12.45 3.56 -7.05
CA ALA A 384 11.02 3.85 -7.16
C ALA A 384 10.43 4.20 -5.80
N PHE A 385 9.65 5.29 -5.77
CA PHE A 385 9.07 5.83 -4.54
C PHE A 385 7.61 6.28 -4.76
N PRO A 386 6.69 5.99 -3.81
CA PRO A 386 6.75 4.95 -2.79
C PRO A 386 6.58 3.54 -3.39
N HIS A 387 6.74 2.47 -2.60
CA HIS A 387 6.43 1.09 -3.01
C HIS A 387 5.37 0.46 -2.11
N ALA A 388 4.24 0.06 -2.69
CA ALA A 388 3.03 -0.28 -1.97
C ALA A 388 3.15 -1.53 -1.09
N TRP A 389 3.84 -2.58 -1.53
CA TRP A 389 4.09 -3.76 -0.69
C TRP A 389 4.99 -3.42 0.50
N HIS A 390 6.02 -2.58 0.30
CA HIS A 390 6.87 -2.16 1.40
C HIS A 390 6.11 -1.31 2.41
N ALA A 391 5.32 -0.33 1.94
CA ALA A 391 4.44 0.44 2.80
C ALA A 391 3.47 -0.47 3.57
N ALA A 392 2.91 -1.50 2.91
CA ALA A 392 1.96 -2.42 3.52
C ALA A 392 2.58 -3.30 4.60
N GLU A 393 3.76 -3.89 4.38
CA GLU A 393 4.45 -4.72 5.40
C GLU A 393 4.77 -3.90 6.65
N MET A 394 5.34 -2.70 6.45
CA MET A 394 5.61 -1.77 7.55
C MET A 394 4.33 -1.41 8.29
N PHE A 395 3.26 -1.04 7.56
CA PHE A 395 1.99 -0.65 8.16
C PHE A 395 1.40 -1.79 9.00
N LEU A 396 1.34 -2.99 8.44
CA LEU A 396 0.74 -4.15 9.11
C LEU A 396 1.52 -4.51 10.37
N LEU A 397 2.86 -4.46 10.36
CA LEU A 397 3.67 -4.77 11.55
C LEU A 397 3.49 -3.69 12.60
N LEU A 398 3.72 -2.44 12.22
CA LEU A 398 3.71 -1.33 13.16
C LEU A 398 2.33 -1.09 13.77
N LYS A 399 1.25 -1.47 13.09
CA LYS A 399 -0.12 -1.37 13.63
C LYS A 399 -0.38 -2.39 14.75
N GLU A 400 0.37 -3.48 14.80
CA GLU A 400 0.24 -4.52 15.83
C GLU A 400 1.09 -4.26 17.08
N LEU A 401 2.10 -3.36 16.98
CA LEU A 401 3.01 -2.97 18.06
C LEU A 401 2.48 -1.77 18.85
#